data_AF-A0A5C5RQX4-F1
#
_entry.id   AF-A0A5C5RQX4-F1
#
_cell.length_a   1.000
_cell.length_b   1.000
_cell.length_c   1.000
_cell.angle_alpha   90.00
_cell.angle_beta   90.00
_cell.angle_gamma   90.00
#
_symmetry.space_group_name_H-M   'P 1'
#
loop_
_entity.id
_entity.type
_entity.pdbx_description
1 polymer ?
#
loop_
_entity_poly.entity_id
_entity_poly.type
_entity_poly.pdbx_seq_one_letter_code
_entity_poly.pdbx_strand_id
1 'polypeptide(L)'
;MAKIAAILRAREGWDTPASLPADRDAVANFTAWFSTVRADRQSDAEPMLTDEGNIRLEWDLGQHECTAEIGADTMWLCLLAPDPIDDADREVAFDAITLTRFFYSGILPSAK
;
A
#
# COMPACT_ATOMS: atom_id res chain seq x y z
N MET A 1 -1.57 7.82 -12.56
CA MET A 1 -0.45 7.36 -13.43
C MET A 1 0.77 8.28 -13.49
N ALA A 2 0.65 9.62 -13.42
CA ALA A 2 1.85 10.47 -13.42
C ALA A 2 2.80 10.23 -12.22
N LYS A 3 2.26 9.89 -11.05
CA LYS A 3 3.02 9.61 -9.81
C LYS A 3 3.81 8.29 -9.89
N ILE A 4 3.24 7.21 -10.43
CA ILE A 4 4.01 5.96 -10.59
C ILE A 4 5.18 6.13 -11.57
N ALA A 5 5.01 6.95 -12.61
CA ALA A 5 6.11 7.29 -13.51
C ALA A 5 7.19 8.15 -12.84
N ALA A 6 6.84 8.96 -11.83
CA ALA A 6 7.82 9.67 -11.01
C ALA A 6 8.53 8.71 -10.04
N ILE A 7 7.80 7.80 -9.39
CA ILE A 7 8.35 6.75 -8.52
C ILE A 7 9.37 5.89 -9.27
N LEU A 8 9.04 5.43 -10.49
CA LEU A 8 9.96 4.65 -11.32
C LEU A 8 11.24 5.39 -11.75
N ARG A 9 11.24 6.73 -11.68
CA ARG A 9 12.42 7.55 -11.97
C ARG A 9 13.17 7.97 -10.71
N ALA A 10 12.58 7.79 -9.54
CA ALA A 10 13.24 8.07 -8.27
C ALA A 10 14.41 7.09 -8.11
N ARG A 11 15.57 7.64 -7.75
CA ARG A 11 16.78 6.85 -7.50
C ARG A 11 16.87 6.36 -6.05
N GLU A 12 16.04 6.95 -5.21
CA GLU A 12 16.02 6.85 -3.75
C GLU A 12 14.55 6.94 -3.32
N GLY A 13 14.21 6.23 -2.26
CA GLY A 13 12.91 6.28 -1.60
C GLY A 13 12.80 7.48 -0.67
N TRP A 14 12.02 7.36 0.40
CA TRP A 14 11.86 8.45 1.36
C TRP A 14 13.06 8.57 2.33
N ASP A 15 13.44 9.82 2.55
CA ASP A 15 14.11 10.38 3.73
C ASP A 15 15.50 9.88 4.17
N THR A 16 16.22 9.04 3.41
CA THR A 16 17.64 8.76 3.73
C THR A 16 18.52 8.43 2.51
N PRO A 17 19.86 8.63 2.61
CA PRO A 17 20.84 8.18 1.61
C PRO A 17 20.92 6.66 1.40
N ALA A 18 20.24 5.87 2.24
CA ALA A 18 20.21 4.41 2.17
C ALA A 18 18.90 3.87 1.54
N SER A 19 17.99 4.78 1.16
CA SER A 19 16.70 4.40 0.60
C SER A 19 16.85 3.76 -0.78
N LEU A 20 16.05 2.73 -1.03
CA LEU A 20 16.09 1.94 -2.25
C LEU A 20 15.23 2.58 -3.34
N PRO A 21 15.61 2.44 -4.63
CA PRO A 21 14.71 2.75 -5.73
C PRO A 21 13.49 1.81 -5.68
N ALA A 22 12.42 2.20 -6.37
CA ALA A 22 11.22 1.38 -6.46
C ALA A 22 11.52 -0.03 -6.99
N ASP A 23 11.07 -1.03 -6.23
CA ASP A 23 11.10 -2.42 -6.64
C ASP A 23 10.14 -2.63 -7.83
N ARG A 24 10.61 -3.33 -8.86
CA ARG A 24 9.85 -3.49 -10.11
C ARG A 24 8.63 -4.38 -9.92
N ASP A 25 8.74 -5.40 -9.09
CA ASP A 25 7.66 -6.34 -8.82
C ASP A 25 6.62 -5.69 -7.89
N ALA A 26 7.05 -4.89 -6.91
CA ALA A 26 6.15 -4.03 -6.13
C ALA A 26 5.34 -3.06 -7.03
N VAL A 27 6.01 -2.40 -7.98
CA VAL A 27 5.34 -1.52 -8.96
C VAL A 27 4.40 -2.29 -9.87
N ALA A 28 4.78 -3.49 -10.32
CA ALA A 28 3.94 -4.35 -11.14
C ALA A 28 2.68 -4.79 -10.37
N ASN A 29 2.84 -5.21 -9.12
CA ASN A 29 1.77 -5.57 -8.19
C ASN A 29 0.79 -4.41 -7.99
N PHE A 30 1.29 -3.22 -7.65
CA PHE A 30 0.46 -2.02 -7.53
C PHE A 30 -0.27 -1.68 -8.84
N THR A 31 0.43 -1.65 -9.97
CA THR A 31 -0.16 -1.24 -11.25
C THR A 31 -1.24 -2.20 -11.70
N ALA A 32 -1.02 -3.51 -11.54
CA ALA A 32 -2.00 -4.54 -11.84
C ALA A 32 -3.24 -4.39 -10.95
N TRP A 33 -3.06 -4.25 -9.63
CA TRP A 33 -4.16 -4.05 -8.70
C TRP A 33 -4.93 -2.74 -8.96
N PHE A 34 -4.23 -1.62 -9.15
CA PHE A 34 -4.82 -0.30 -9.37
C PHE A 34 -5.75 -0.29 -10.61
N SER A 35 -5.43 -1.07 -11.64
CA SER A 35 -6.29 -1.19 -12.83
C SER A 35 -7.69 -1.76 -12.54
N THR A 36 -7.86 -2.41 -11.38
CA THR A 36 -9.13 -2.97 -10.90
C THR A 36 -9.88 -2.04 -9.94
N VAL A 37 -9.25 -0.95 -9.49
CA VAL A 37 -9.83 0.00 -8.54
C VAL A 37 -10.92 0.82 -9.24
N ARG A 38 -12.09 0.89 -8.60
CA ARG A 38 -13.23 1.66 -9.10
C ARG A 38 -12.84 3.12 -9.22
N ALA A 39 -13.30 3.77 -10.29
CA ALA A 39 -12.93 5.14 -10.61
C ALA A 39 -13.21 6.13 -9.46
N ASP A 40 -14.29 5.91 -8.69
CA ASP A 40 -14.68 6.74 -7.55
C ASP A 40 -13.80 6.57 -6.30
N ARG A 41 -12.89 5.60 -6.30
CA ARG A 41 -11.96 5.32 -5.19
C ARG A 41 -10.49 5.39 -5.61
N GLN A 42 -10.19 5.79 -6.85
CA GLN A 42 -8.80 5.88 -7.33
C GLN A 42 -7.98 6.97 -6.64
N SER A 43 -8.61 8.01 -6.09
CA SER A 43 -7.92 9.05 -5.30
C SER A 43 -7.31 8.49 -4.02
N ASP A 44 -7.95 7.49 -3.42
CA ASP A 44 -7.55 6.88 -2.16
C ASP A 44 -6.40 5.86 -2.37
N ALA A 45 -6.17 5.44 -3.60
CA ALA A 45 -5.11 4.54 -3.99
C ALA A 45 -3.87 5.31 -4.51
N GLU A 46 -3.54 6.42 -3.85
CA GLU A 46 -2.40 7.24 -4.24
C GLU A 46 -1.07 6.58 -3.83
N PRO A 47 -0.16 6.27 -4.78
CA PRO A 47 1.07 5.57 -4.46
C PRO A 47 2.16 6.49 -3.94
N MET A 48 2.88 5.99 -2.95
CA MET A 48 4.07 6.59 -2.34
C MET A 48 5.20 5.56 -2.31
N LEU A 49 6.43 6.00 -2.49
CA LEU A 49 7.60 5.12 -2.48
C LEU A 49 8.16 5.05 -1.06
N THR A 50 8.35 3.85 -0.51
CA THR A 50 8.99 3.68 0.80
C THR A 50 10.52 3.71 0.68
N ASP A 51 11.21 3.80 1.81
CA ASP A 51 12.66 3.65 1.91
C ASP A 51 13.15 2.24 1.53
N GLU A 52 12.30 1.22 1.67
CA GLU A 52 12.59 -0.16 1.25
C GLU A 52 12.29 -0.43 -0.24
N GLY A 53 11.82 0.56 -0.99
CA GLY A 53 11.47 0.39 -2.41
C GLY A 53 10.07 -0.16 -2.66
N ASN A 54 9.24 -0.33 -1.62
CA ASN A 54 7.85 -0.77 -1.72
C ASN A 54 6.92 0.39 -2.13
N ILE A 55 5.68 0.05 -2.48
CA ILE A 55 4.63 1.04 -2.75
C ILE A 55 3.68 1.14 -1.57
N ARG A 56 3.68 2.27 -0.88
CA ARG A 56 2.74 2.58 0.20
C ARG A 56 1.50 3.30 -0.35
N LEU A 57 0.36 2.97 0.24
CA LEU A 57 -0.93 3.64 0.11
C LEU A 57 -1.40 4.04 1.50
N GLU A 58 -2.00 5.22 1.63
CA GLU A 58 -2.61 5.71 2.87
C GLU A 58 -3.98 6.31 2.52
N TRP A 59 -5.04 5.92 3.24
CA TRP A 59 -6.39 6.44 3.00
C TRP A 59 -7.30 6.35 4.22
N ASP A 60 -8.35 7.17 4.21
CA ASP A 60 -9.39 7.16 5.23
C ASP A 60 -10.50 6.14 4.93
N LEU A 61 -10.93 5.42 5.98
CA LEU A 61 -12.11 4.56 5.95
C LEU A 61 -13.04 4.87 7.14
N GLY A 62 -13.74 6.00 7.01
CA GLY A 62 -14.67 6.47 8.03
C GLY A 62 -13.94 7.07 9.22
N GLN A 63 -13.86 6.33 10.33
CA GLN A 63 -13.10 6.75 11.52
C GLN A 63 -11.73 6.06 11.63
N HIS A 64 -11.37 5.23 10.65
CA HIS A 64 -10.09 4.54 10.64
C HIS A 64 -9.19 5.14 9.57
N GLU A 65 -7.89 5.15 9.83
CA GLU A 65 -6.87 5.38 8.80
C GLU A 65 -6.31 4.01 8.40
N CYS A 66 -6.10 3.82 7.10
CA CYS A 66 -5.61 2.57 6.55
C CYS A 66 -4.30 2.81 5.82
N THR A 67 -3.34 1.92 6.05
CA THR A 67 -2.08 1.88 5.32
C THR A 67 -1.90 0.51 4.67
N ALA A 68 -1.44 0.49 3.44
CA ALA A 68 -0.97 -0.74 2.79
C ALA A 68 0.39 -0.51 2.16
N GLU A 69 1.35 -1.39 2.42
CA GLU A 69 2.62 -1.43 1.73
C GLU A 69 2.69 -2.67 0.85
N ILE A 70 2.91 -2.45 -0.43
CA ILE A 70 2.95 -3.47 -1.47
C ILE A 70 4.41 -3.69 -1.83
N GLY A 71 4.94 -4.86 -1.46
CA GLY A 71 6.27 -5.32 -1.87
C GLY A 71 6.22 -6.25 -3.07
N ALA A 72 7.36 -6.88 -3.37
CA ALA A 72 7.51 -7.87 -4.43
C ALA A 72 6.72 -9.16 -4.12
N ASP A 73 6.95 -9.74 -2.94
CA ASP A 73 6.36 -11.02 -2.52
C ASP A 73 5.35 -10.88 -1.37
N THR A 74 5.46 -9.82 -0.58
CA THR A 74 4.65 -9.57 0.61
C THR A 74 3.90 -8.26 0.52
N MET A 75 2.93 -8.09 1.40
CA MET A 75 2.31 -6.81 1.69
C MET A 75 2.07 -6.69 3.19
N TRP A 76 2.22 -5.47 3.68
CA TRP A 76 1.87 -5.11 5.05
C TRP A 76 0.59 -4.27 5.02
N LEU A 77 -0.37 -4.59 5.88
CA LEU A 77 -1.67 -3.95 5.96
C LEU A 77 -1.86 -3.46 7.39
N CYS A 78 -2.25 -2.21 7.57
CA CYS A 78 -2.45 -1.62 8.89
C CYS A 78 -3.73 -0.79 8.93
N LEU A 79 -4.52 -1.02 9.97
CA LEU A 79 -5.73 -0.30 10.30
C LEU A 79 -5.47 0.44 11.62
N LEU A 80 -5.49 1.76 11.57
CA LEU A 80 -5.40 2.62 12.75
C LEU A 80 -6.82 2.99 13.18
N ALA A 81 -7.15 2.68 14.43
CA ALA A 81 -8.44 2.96 15.03
C ALA A 81 -8.45 4.33 15.73
N PRO A 82 -9.64 4.90 16.03
CA PRO A 82 -9.72 6.11 16.84
C PRO A 82 -9.07 5.98 18.23
N ASP A 83 -9.08 4.76 18.78
CA ASP A 83 -8.36 4.40 19.99
C ASP A 83 -7.15 3.54 19.59
N PRO A 84 -5.89 4.01 19.80
CA PRO A 84 -4.69 3.28 19.42
C PRO A 84 -4.54 1.89 20.04
N ILE A 85 -5.29 1.57 21.11
CA ILE A 85 -5.30 0.21 21.67
C ILE A 85 -5.91 -0.82 20.72
N ASP A 86 -6.74 -0.37 19.79
CA ASP A 86 -7.43 -1.19 18.79
C ASP A 86 -6.71 -1.19 17.43
N ASP A 87 -5.55 -0.52 17.32
CA ASP A 87 -4.71 -0.57 16.12
C ASP A 87 -4.33 -2.02 15.81
N ALA A 88 -4.33 -2.36 14.53
CA ALA A 88 -3.99 -3.70 14.09
C ALA A 88 -3.24 -3.67 12.76
N ASP A 89 -2.24 -4.53 12.65
CA ASP A 89 -1.49 -4.71 11.41
C ASP A 89 -1.24 -6.19 11.09
N ARG A 90 -0.99 -6.48 9.82
CA ARG A 90 -0.68 -7.82 9.31
C ARG A 90 0.32 -7.73 8.17
N GLU A 91 1.41 -8.49 8.28
CA GLU A 91 2.24 -8.84 7.14
C GLU A 91 1.79 -10.18 6.56
N VAL A 92 1.53 -10.21 5.25
CA VAL A 92 1.08 -11.40 4.52
C VAL A 92 1.75 -11.48 3.15
N ALA A 93 1.69 -12.65 2.51
CA ALA A 93 2.06 -12.73 1.09
C ALA A 93 1.17 -11.80 0.25
N PHE A 94 1.73 -11.21 -0.80
CA PHE A 94 0.97 -10.35 -1.70
C PHE A 94 -0.18 -11.15 -2.35
N ASP A 95 -1.40 -10.63 -2.17
CA ASP A 95 -2.60 -11.15 -2.81
C ASP A 95 -3.53 -9.98 -3.14
N ALA A 96 -3.71 -9.71 -4.43
CA ALA A 96 -4.51 -8.59 -4.92
C ALA A 96 -5.98 -8.66 -4.45
N ILE A 97 -6.50 -9.86 -4.20
CA ILE A 97 -7.87 -10.04 -3.68
C ILE A 97 -7.94 -9.57 -2.22
N THR A 98 -6.98 -9.98 -1.39
CA THR A 98 -6.87 -9.54 0.00
C THR A 98 -6.64 -8.03 0.09
N LEU A 99 -5.75 -7.46 -0.74
CA LEU A 99 -5.55 -6.01 -0.81
C LEU A 99 -6.85 -5.28 -1.20
N THR A 100 -7.58 -5.80 -2.19
CA THR A 100 -8.89 -5.25 -2.58
C THR A 100 -9.88 -5.27 -1.42
N ARG A 101 -10.01 -6.40 -0.72
CA ARG A 101 -10.91 -6.51 0.44
C ARG A 101 -10.54 -5.49 1.50
N PHE A 102 -9.26 -5.40 1.85
CA PHE A 102 -8.77 -4.44 2.83
C PHE A 102 -9.06 -3.00 2.41
N PHE A 103 -8.74 -2.63 1.17
CA PHE A 103 -8.95 -1.28 0.62
C PHE A 103 -10.40 -0.77 0.72
N TYR A 104 -11.37 -1.65 0.45
CA TYR A 104 -12.79 -1.26 0.49
C TYR A 104 -13.46 -1.44 1.85
N SER A 105 -12.95 -2.31 2.72
CA SER A 105 -13.65 -2.71 3.95
C SER A 105 -12.85 -2.57 5.25
N GLY A 106 -11.55 -2.32 5.19
CA GLY A 106 -10.67 -2.25 6.36
C GLY A 106 -10.45 -3.60 7.05
N ILE A 107 -10.96 -4.70 6.47
CA ILE A 107 -10.87 -6.02 7.07
C ILE A 107 -9.49 -6.61 6.81
N LEU A 108 -8.71 -6.78 7.88
CA LEU A 108 -7.44 -7.49 7.86
C LEU A 108 -7.66 -9.00 7.69
N PRO A 109 -6.75 -9.71 6.98
CA PRO A 109 -6.79 -11.17 6.92
C PRO A 109 -6.58 -11.79 8.31
N SER A 110 -7.20 -12.94 8.55
CA SER A 110 -6.99 -13.70 9.78
C SER A 110 -5.53 -14.13 9.90
N ALA A 111 -4.98 -14.07 11.12
CA ALA A 111 -3.69 -14.68 11.41
C ALA A 111 -3.78 -16.19 11.12
N LYS A 112 -2.81 -16.72 10.38
CA LYS A 112 -2.66 -18.18 10.20
C LYS A 112 -2.01 -18.81 11.41
#